data_AF-A0A0F9JVI5-F1
#
_entry.id   AF-A0A0F9JVI5-F1
#
_cell.length_a   1.000
_cell.length_b   1.000
_cell.length_c   1.000
_cell.angle_alpha   90.00
_cell.angle_beta   90.00
_cell.angle_gamma   90.00
#
_symmetry.space_group_name_H-M   'P 1'
#
loop_
_entity.id
_entity.type
_entity.pdbx_description
1 polymer ?
#
loop_
_entity_poly.entity_id
_entity_poly.type
_entity_poly.pdbx_seq_one_letter_code
_entity_poly.pdbx_strand_id
1 'polypeptide(L)'
;MLLVELFEREEPLVEGAKIAWARVGNKVVKKYRCTSGKRQGRIVSSPTHCVKPIDIKKRMKIRQTKLAKGKRMARKAQRTKRRNPASIRIQRMNKGFGKR
;
A
#
# COMPACT_ATOMS: atom_id res chain seq x y z
N MET A 1 6.53 30.70 22.18
CA MET A 1 5.44 30.64 21.18
C MET A 1 5.85 29.99 19.84
N LEU A 2 7.08 29.47 19.68
CA LEU A 2 7.53 28.82 18.43
C LEU A 2 7.71 27.28 18.54
N LEU A 3 7.62 26.72 19.75
CA LEU A 3 7.78 25.28 19.99
C LEU A 3 6.46 24.50 19.91
N VAL A 4 5.31 25.15 20.16
CA VAL A 4 3.99 24.50 20.15
C VAL A 4 3.53 24.21 18.72
N GLU A 5 3.78 25.12 17.77
CA GLU A 5 3.40 24.94 16.36
C GLU A 5 4.19 23.84 15.64
N LEU A 6 5.36 23.45 16.14
CA LEU A 6 6.14 22.34 15.59
C LEU A 6 5.62 20.97 16.02
N PHE A 7 4.92 20.87 17.15
CA PHE A 7 4.36 19.62 17.66
C PHE A 7 2.95 19.32 17.14
N GLU A 8 2.19 20.31 16.67
CA GLU A 8 0.84 20.13 16.11
C GLU A 8 0.81 19.47 14.71
N ARG A 9 1.97 19.25 14.08
CA ARG A 9 2.09 18.28 12.98
C ARG A 9 2.19 16.86 13.54
N GLU A 10 1.15 16.43 14.23
CA GLU A 10 0.89 15.00 14.43
C GLU A 10 0.58 14.38 13.07
N GLU A 11 1.61 14.00 12.29
CA GLU A 11 1.42 12.82 11.43
C GLU A 11 1.05 11.71 12.43
N PRO A 12 -0.14 11.09 12.33
CA PRO A 12 -0.50 10.03 13.23
C PRO A 12 0.53 8.94 13.05
N LEU A 13 1.47 8.86 14.00
CA LEU A 13 2.52 7.88 14.05
C LEU A 13 1.83 6.60 14.52
N VAL A 14 1.01 6.02 13.65
CA VAL A 14 0.41 4.72 13.89
C VAL A 14 1.58 3.76 13.98
N GLU A 15 1.91 3.37 15.20
CA GLU A 15 2.92 2.39 15.61
C GLU A 15 2.64 1.05 14.92
N GLY A 16 2.95 0.97 13.63
CA GLY A 16 2.28 0.00 12.78
C GLY A 16 2.31 0.26 11.28
N ALA A 17 2.69 1.45 10.82
CA ALA A 17 2.57 1.84 9.42
C ALA A 17 3.84 2.48 8.87
N LYS A 18 4.56 1.76 7.99
CA LYS A 18 5.68 2.32 7.22
C LYS A 18 5.16 3.01 5.96
N ILE A 19 5.80 4.09 5.53
CA ILE A 19 5.44 4.74 4.25
C ILE A 19 5.75 3.80 3.09
N ALA A 20 4.85 3.72 2.11
CA ALA A 20 5.02 2.97 0.88
C ALA A 20 4.45 3.74 -0.30
N TRP A 21 5.13 3.69 -1.44
CA TRP A 21 4.66 4.38 -2.64
C TRP A 21 3.87 3.43 -3.55
N ALA A 22 2.79 3.92 -4.15
CA ALA A 22 1.98 3.16 -5.09
C ALA A 22 1.46 4.04 -6.23
N ARG A 23 0.94 3.43 -7.30
CA ARG A 23 0.28 4.16 -8.38
C ARG A 23 -1.23 4.08 -8.25
N VAL A 24 -1.89 5.16 -8.66
CA VAL A 24 -3.31 5.20 -8.96
C VAL A 24 -3.43 5.78 -10.37
N GLY A 25 -3.85 4.94 -11.33
CA GLY A 25 -3.74 5.27 -12.74
C GLY A 25 -2.28 5.55 -13.15
N ASN A 26 -2.04 6.80 -13.56
CA ASN A 26 -0.73 7.32 -13.96
C ASN A 26 -0.04 8.18 -12.87
N LYS A 27 -0.70 8.45 -11.74
CA LYS A 27 -0.16 9.26 -10.64
C LYS A 27 0.53 8.37 -9.60
N VAL A 28 1.60 8.88 -9.00
CA VAL A 28 2.27 8.27 -7.85
C VAL A 28 1.67 8.87 -6.58
N VAL A 29 1.27 8.02 -5.63
CA VAL A 29 0.61 8.43 -4.39
C VAL A 29 1.29 7.79 -3.17
N LYS A 30 1.31 8.53 -2.05
CA LYS A 30 1.70 8.02 -0.73
C LYS A 30 0.66 7.01 -0.26
N LYS A 31 1.12 5.87 0.23
CA LYS A 31 0.34 4.81 0.90
C LYS A 31 1.11 4.35 2.13
N TYR A 32 0.51 3.42 2.86
CA TYR A 32 1.08 2.90 4.10
C TYR A 32 1.15 1.37 4.06
N ARG A 33 2.24 0.80 4.56
CA ARG A 33 2.45 -0.63 4.72
C ARG A 33 2.26 -0.99 6.19
N CYS A 34 1.31 -1.88 6.48
CA CYS A 34 1.10 -2.38 7.83
C CYS A 34 2.29 -3.26 8.27
N THR A 35 2.88 -2.98 9.43
CA THR A 35 4.01 -3.71 10.01
C THR A 35 3.58 -4.76 11.03
N SER A 36 2.48 -4.53 11.75
CA SER A 36 1.97 -5.39 12.81
C SER A 36 0.49 -5.78 12.60
N GLY A 37 0.03 -6.80 13.34
CA GLY A 37 -1.38 -7.22 13.39
C GLY A 37 -1.89 -8.08 12.22
N LYS A 38 -3.20 -8.32 12.19
CA LYS A 38 -3.88 -9.24 11.23
C LYS A 38 -3.73 -8.85 9.75
N ARG A 39 -3.29 -7.63 9.45
CA ARG A 39 -3.10 -7.08 8.10
C ARG A 39 -1.62 -6.84 7.76
N GLN A 40 -0.70 -7.43 8.51
CA GLN A 40 0.75 -7.31 8.29
C GLN A 40 1.15 -7.51 6.82
N GLY A 41 2.05 -6.65 6.34
CA GLY A 41 2.57 -6.67 4.97
C GLY A 41 1.65 -6.06 3.91
N ARG A 42 0.40 -5.72 4.22
CA ARG A 42 -0.55 -5.13 3.27
C ARG A 42 -0.28 -3.63 3.09
N ILE A 43 -0.36 -3.17 1.84
CA ILE A 43 -0.34 -1.74 1.51
C ILE A 43 -1.78 -1.20 1.49
N VAL A 44 -2.05 -0.18 2.28
CA VAL A 44 -3.36 0.46 2.51
C VAL A 44 -3.33 1.95 2.20
N SER A 45 -4.50 2.55 2.00
CA SER A 45 -4.67 3.98 1.69
C SER A 45 -4.46 4.88 2.92
N SER A 46 -4.98 4.48 4.08
CA SER A 46 -4.84 5.19 5.35
C SER A 46 -4.22 4.27 6.41
N PRO A 47 -3.49 4.83 7.39
CA PRO A 47 -2.91 4.05 8.49
C PRO A 47 -3.97 3.31 9.32
N THR A 48 -5.14 3.93 9.51
CA THR A 48 -6.27 3.35 10.27
C THR A 48 -6.77 2.03 9.69
N HIS A 49 -6.56 1.77 8.38
CA HIS A 49 -6.93 0.49 7.78
C HIS A 49 -6.05 -0.68 8.24
N CYS A 50 -4.92 -0.48 8.92
CA CYS A 50 -4.11 -1.59 9.42
C CYS A 50 -4.80 -2.33 10.58
N VAL A 51 -5.50 -1.60 11.45
CA VAL A 51 -6.15 -2.13 12.66
C VAL A 51 -7.60 -2.60 12.39
N LYS A 52 -8.23 -2.11 11.31
CA LYS A 52 -9.62 -2.46 10.98
C LYS A 52 -9.85 -3.98 10.82
N PRO A 53 -10.99 -4.51 11.31
CA PRO A 53 -11.33 -5.93 11.17
C PRO A 53 -11.44 -6.34 9.70
N ILE A 54 -11.22 -7.62 9.41
CA ILE A 54 -11.23 -8.12 8.02
C ILE A 54 -12.65 -8.48 7.59
N ASP A 55 -13.12 -7.84 6.52
CA ASP A 55 -14.40 -8.20 5.89
C ASP A 55 -14.33 -9.57 5.22
N ILE A 56 -14.98 -10.58 5.80
CA ILE A 56 -14.95 -11.98 5.33
C ILE A 56 -15.56 -12.09 3.93
N LYS A 57 -16.69 -11.43 3.67
CA LYS A 57 -17.37 -11.43 2.37
C LYS A 57 -16.47 -10.94 1.23
N LYS A 58 -15.72 -9.85 1.46
CA LYS A 58 -14.76 -9.31 0.46
C LYS A 58 -13.59 -10.26 0.25
N ARG A 59 -13.10 -10.91 1.31
CA ARG A 59 -12.03 -11.93 1.23
C ARG A 59 -12.46 -13.10 0.34
N MET A 60 -13.67 -13.62 0.54
CA MET A 60 -14.19 -14.74 -0.27
C MET A 60 -14.40 -14.36 -1.74
N LYS A 61 -14.95 -13.17 -2.02
CA LYS A 61 -15.08 -12.67 -3.39
C LYS A 61 -13.72 -12.52 -4.10
N ILE A 62 -12.70 -12.01 -3.40
CA ILE A 62 -11.34 -11.90 -3.95
C ILE A 62 -10.74 -13.29 -4.21
N ARG A 63 -11.00 -14.28 -3.33
CA ARG A 63 -10.55 -15.67 -3.55
C ARG A 63 -11.14 -16.25 -4.84
N GLN A 64 -12.46 -16.14 -5.02
CA GLN A 64 -13.15 -16.63 -6.22
C GLN A 64 -12.65 -15.93 -7.50
N THR A 65 -12.52 -14.60 -7.48
CA THR A 65 -12.01 -13.85 -8.64
C THR A 65 -10.56 -14.17 -8.99
N LYS A 66 -9.71 -14.46 -8.00
CA LYS A 66 -8.34 -14.93 -8.23
C LYS A 66 -8.30 -16.31 -8.88
N LEU A 67 -9.19 -17.23 -8.49
CA LEU A 67 -9.31 -18.54 -9.13
C LEU A 67 -9.71 -18.38 -10.60
N ALA A 68 -10.75 -17.59 -10.87
CA ALA A 68 -11.26 -17.40 -12.24
C ALA A 68 -10.32 -16.61 -13.17
N LYS A 69 -9.69 -15.54 -12.68
CA LYS A 69 -8.98 -14.55 -13.53
C LYS A 69 -7.51 -14.34 -13.15
N GLY A 70 -6.96 -15.12 -12.22
CA GLY A 70 -5.61 -14.93 -11.68
C GLY A 70 -4.51 -14.85 -12.73
N LYS A 71 -4.45 -15.81 -13.65
CA LYS A 71 -3.45 -15.87 -14.73
C LYS A 71 -3.51 -14.61 -15.62
N ARG A 72 -4.72 -14.17 -15.98
CA ARG A 72 -4.95 -12.96 -16.79
C ARG A 72 -4.50 -11.70 -16.06
N MET A 73 -4.83 -11.58 -14.77
CA MET A 73 -4.41 -10.45 -13.94
C MET A 73 -2.89 -10.36 -13.81
N ALA A 74 -2.21 -11.50 -13.60
CA ALA A 74 -0.76 -11.55 -13.48
C ALA A 74 -0.05 -11.06 -14.76
N ARG A 75 -0.48 -11.56 -15.93
CA ARG A 75 0.06 -11.15 -17.24
C ARG A 75 -0.11 -9.65 -17.48
N LYS A 76 -1.32 -9.12 -17.22
CA LYS A 76 -1.59 -7.68 -17.34
C LYS A 76 -0.70 -6.86 -16.39
N ALA A 77 -0.55 -7.30 -15.14
CA ALA A 77 0.28 -6.62 -14.17
C ALA A 77 1.76 -6.60 -14.57
N GLN A 78 2.31 -7.70 -15.09
CA GLN A 78 3.70 -7.76 -15.59
C GLN A 78 3.92 -6.77 -16.74
N ARG A 79 3.00 -6.74 -17.72
CA ARG A 79 3.06 -5.78 -18.84
C ARG A 79 3.08 -4.33 -18.34
N THR A 80 2.20 -3.99 -17.38
CA THR A 80 2.15 -2.63 -16.82
C THR A 80 3.40 -2.28 -16.04
N LYS A 81 3.94 -3.20 -15.23
CA LYS A 81 5.17 -2.96 -14.45
C LYS A 81 6.39 -2.71 -15.35
N ARG A 82 6.45 -3.38 -16.50
CA ARG A 82 7.55 -3.25 -17.46
C ARG A 82 7.54 -1.92 -18.22
N ARG A 83 6.36 -1.43 -18.65
CA ARG A 83 6.28 -0.28 -19.58
C ARG A 83 5.81 1.03 -18.98
N ASN A 84 5.00 1.01 -17.93
CA ASN A 84 4.42 2.26 -17.42
C ASN A 84 5.48 3.06 -16.62
N PRO A 85 5.76 4.32 -16.99
CA PRO A 85 6.81 5.13 -16.36
C PRO A 85 6.57 5.34 -14.86
N ALA A 86 5.31 5.51 -14.44
CA ALA A 86 4.96 5.64 -13.03
C ALA A 86 5.25 4.34 -12.26
N SER A 87 5.00 3.16 -12.86
CA SER A 87 5.31 1.88 -12.23
C SER A 87 6.82 1.68 -12.03
N ILE A 88 7.61 2.08 -13.02
CA ILE A 88 9.08 2.01 -12.95
C ILE A 88 9.61 2.98 -11.88
N ARG A 89 9.08 4.21 -11.83
CA ARG A 89 9.42 5.20 -10.80
C ARG A 89 9.16 4.67 -9.38
N ILE A 90 7.97 4.11 -9.14
CA ILE A 90 7.60 3.54 -7.83
C ILE A 90 8.52 2.39 -7.43
N GLN A 91 8.93 1.56 -8.39
CA GLN A 91 9.88 0.48 -8.09
C GLN A 91 11.19 1.05 -7.55
N ARG A 92 11.71 2.14 -8.12
CA ARG A 92 12.90 2.83 -7.62
C ARG A 92 12.66 3.45 -6.24
N MET A 93 11.55 4.16 -6.07
CA MET A 93 11.20 4.80 -4.79
C MET A 93 11.09 3.79 -3.65
N ASN A 94 10.51 2.61 -3.90
CA ASN A 94 10.35 1.58 -2.87
C ASN A 94 11.59 0.72 -2.62
N LYS A 95 12.67 0.85 -3.41
CA LYS A 95 13.93 0.11 -3.16
C LYS A 95 14.62 0.59 -1.87
N GLY A 96 14.62 1.90 -1.61
CA GLY A 96 15.19 2.47 -0.39
C GLY A 96 14.42 2.10 0.88
N PHE A 97 13.16 1.69 0.75
CA PHE A 97 12.31 1.19 1.84
C PHE A 97 12.29 -0.35 1.90
N GLY A 98 13.30 -1.01 1.30
CA GLY A 98 13.37 -2.46 1.13
C GLY A 98 13.47 -3.24 2.45
N LYS A 99 12.72 -4.35 2.51
CA LYS A 99 12.55 -5.35 3.58
C LYS A 99 13.62 -5.34 4.71
N ARG A 100 13.34 -4.57 5.76
CA ARG A 100 13.56 -4.97 7.15
C ARG A 100 12.23 -4.81 7.88
#